data_AF-A0AAV4EN24-F1
#
_entry.id   AF-A0AAV4EN24-F1
#
_cell.length_a   1.000
_cell.length_b   1.000
_cell.length_c   1.000
_cell.angle_alpha   90.00
_cell.angle_beta   90.00
_cell.angle_gamma   90.00
#
_symmetry.space_group_name_H-M   'P 1'
#
loop_
_entity.id
_entity.type
_entity.pdbx_description
1 polymer ?
#
loop_
_entity_poly.entity_id
_entity_poly.type
_entity_poly.pdbx_seq_one_letter_code
_entity_poly.pdbx_strand_id
1 'polypeptide(L)'
;MPRSCCATCRIPNYLKGTECPYGDDNLVTVGSKTQSCQATFHTNSRYKMCQKPAFKMKCCKSCQIPDGALPDCPYGDDVRISWDGVQRTCPEVAATTGKNALCHLLPEACCGTCHIPDHLEGLECPHGDDNYLSINDEQLSCQDAFNKYGKTHLCQNPFVNKRCCKSCQIPVGAPPDCPYGDEDVISVNNKSMSCQAAFNSFGKARMCAIPNYNKKCCQSCQILPGAPADCPYGDDPTVRINNQWSSCEQAIAIIANMITDQSIFIRRIHGYDVLCCDAVLWPMEGGVLACADKSCAMCRVPSMEGPP
;
A
#
# COMPACT_ATOMS: atom_id res chain seq x y z
N MET A 1 41.99 -41.12 27.27
CA MET A 1 41.81 -40.01 28.23
C MET A 1 42.93 -39.00 28.00
N PRO A 2 42.67 -37.80 27.45
CA PRO A 2 43.71 -36.80 27.33
C PRO A 2 44.03 -36.26 28.73
N ARG A 3 45.33 -36.25 29.06
CA ARG A 3 45.88 -35.74 30.30
C ARG A 3 45.54 -34.26 30.42
N SER A 4 44.79 -33.91 31.45
CA SER A 4 44.52 -32.53 31.86
C SER A 4 45.83 -31.85 32.25
N CYS A 5 46.28 -30.88 31.45
CA CYS A 5 47.38 -29.98 31.76
C CYS A 5 46.99 -29.02 32.89
N CYS A 6 47.05 -29.47 34.15
CA CYS A 6 46.73 -28.62 35.31
C CYS A 6 47.92 -27.76 35.82
N ALA A 7 49.08 -27.77 35.16
CA ALA A 7 50.32 -27.26 35.78
C ALA A 7 50.92 -25.96 35.21
N THR A 8 50.41 -25.36 34.13
CA THR A 8 51.14 -24.23 33.48
C THR A 8 50.32 -23.04 33.03
N CYS A 9 49.01 -22.98 33.30
CA CYS A 9 48.22 -21.78 33.01
C CYS A 9 47.97 -20.98 34.29
N ARG A 10 49.03 -20.46 34.92
CA ARG A 10 48.86 -19.40 35.93
C ARG A 10 48.28 -18.19 35.19
N ILE A 11 47.00 -17.92 35.39
CA ILE A 11 46.38 -16.64 34.99
C ILE A 11 47.19 -15.56 35.72
N PRO A 12 47.89 -14.67 35.00
CA PRO A 12 48.60 -13.57 35.63
C PRO A 12 47.66 -12.81 36.57
N ASN A 13 48.16 -12.35 37.72
CA ASN A 13 47.30 -11.69 38.72
C ASN A 13 46.56 -10.47 38.14
N TYR A 14 47.10 -9.80 37.12
CA TYR A 14 46.44 -8.69 36.43
C TYR A 14 45.26 -9.11 35.52
N LEU A 15 45.13 -10.41 35.23
CA LEU A 15 44.01 -11.00 34.48
C LEU A 15 43.03 -11.74 35.42
N LYS A 16 43.29 -11.78 36.73
CA LYS A 16 42.32 -12.30 37.70
C LYS A 16 41.14 -11.35 37.77
N GLY A 17 39.94 -11.87 37.47
CA GLY A 17 38.69 -11.11 37.44
C GLY A 17 38.22 -10.74 36.03
N THR A 18 39.02 -10.96 34.98
CA THR A 18 38.52 -10.87 33.61
C THR A 18 37.78 -12.16 33.25
N GLU A 19 36.57 -12.06 32.68
CA GLU A 19 35.81 -13.23 32.23
C GLU A 19 36.52 -14.03 31.12
N CYS A 20 37.48 -13.41 30.43
CA CYS A 20 38.18 -13.99 29.28
C CYS A 20 39.71 -13.70 29.31
N PRO A 21 40.47 -14.32 30.25
CA PRO A 21 41.86 -13.97 30.50
C PRO A 21 42.82 -14.32 29.35
N TYR A 22 42.46 -15.26 28.48
CA TYR A 22 43.32 -15.73 27.39
C TYR A 22 42.78 -15.38 26.00
N GLY A 23 41.68 -14.63 25.91
CA GLY A 23 40.98 -14.38 24.65
C GLY A 23 40.26 -15.62 24.12
N ASP A 24 40.02 -15.63 22.81
CA ASP A 24 39.40 -16.77 22.13
C ASP A 24 40.41 -17.89 21.87
N ASP A 25 39.97 -19.13 21.98
CA ASP A 25 40.68 -20.29 21.46
C ASP A 25 40.84 -20.15 19.94
N ASN A 26 42.03 -20.49 19.44
CA ASN A 26 42.32 -20.46 18.00
C ASN A 26 41.39 -21.39 17.20
N LEU A 27 40.92 -22.48 17.83
CA LEU A 27 40.08 -23.49 17.20
C LEU A 27 39.02 -24.02 18.18
N VAL A 28 37.80 -24.14 17.69
CA VAL A 28 36.65 -24.72 18.38
C VAL A 28 36.03 -25.81 17.52
N THR A 29 35.61 -26.90 18.16
CA THR A 29 34.96 -28.03 17.50
C THR A 29 33.47 -27.97 17.72
N VAL A 30 32.70 -27.94 16.62
CA VAL A 30 31.23 -27.94 16.63
C VAL A 30 30.76 -29.05 15.69
N GLY A 31 30.20 -30.12 16.27
CA GLY A 31 29.94 -31.35 15.53
C GLY A 31 31.24 -32.00 15.05
N SER A 32 31.37 -32.21 13.74
CA SER A 32 32.57 -32.79 13.10
C SER A 32 33.57 -31.76 12.58
N LYS A 33 33.28 -30.46 12.67
CA LYS A 33 34.14 -29.38 12.14
C LYS A 33 34.94 -28.72 13.26
N THR A 34 36.23 -28.48 13.01
CA THR A 34 37.13 -27.70 13.87
C THR A 34 37.59 -26.47 13.12
N GLN A 35 37.26 -25.29 13.62
CA GLN A 35 37.51 -24.00 12.95
C GLN A 35 37.60 -22.86 13.97
N SER A 36 37.96 -21.64 13.58
CA SER A 36 38.02 -20.51 14.51
C SER A 36 36.63 -20.12 15.04
N CYS A 37 36.57 -19.36 16.14
CA CYS A 37 35.32 -18.79 16.65
C CYS A 37 34.59 -17.98 15.57
N GLN A 38 35.31 -17.13 14.86
CA GLN A 38 34.76 -16.31 13.78
C GLN A 38 34.26 -17.15 12.59
N ALA A 39 35.02 -18.15 12.16
CA ALA A 39 34.56 -19.10 11.13
C ALA A 39 33.28 -19.84 11.57
N THR A 40 33.18 -20.18 12.86
CA THR A 40 31.96 -20.81 13.40
C THR A 40 30.75 -19.90 13.34
N PHE A 41 30.92 -18.59 13.59
CA PHE A 41 29.84 -17.62 13.47
C PHE A 41 29.40 -17.37 12.02
N HIS A 42 30.26 -17.62 11.03
CA HIS A 42 29.86 -17.56 9.63
C HIS A 42 28.93 -18.72 9.23
N THR A 43 28.98 -19.84 9.94
CA THR A 43 28.16 -21.03 9.62
C THR A 43 27.05 -21.28 10.62
N ASN A 44 27.06 -20.61 11.76
CA ASN A 44 26.08 -20.76 12.84
C ASN A 44 25.80 -19.39 13.44
N SER A 45 24.56 -19.16 13.86
CA SER A 45 24.21 -17.90 14.54
C SER A 45 25.09 -17.64 15.76
N ARG A 46 25.68 -16.44 15.84
CA ARG A 46 26.55 -16.03 16.96
C ARG A 46 25.80 -16.10 18.28
N TYR A 47 24.55 -15.65 18.27
CA TYR A 47 23.65 -15.74 19.43
C TYR A 47 23.51 -17.19 19.93
N LYS A 48 23.15 -18.14 19.05
CA LYS A 48 22.97 -19.56 19.41
C LYS A 48 24.25 -20.20 19.91
N MET A 49 25.40 -19.80 19.36
CA MET A 49 26.69 -20.35 19.78
C MET A 49 27.14 -19.79 21.12
N CYS A 50 26.99 -18.49 21.36
CA CYS A 50 27.38 -17.85 22.61
C CYS A 50 26.44 -18.18 23.78
N GLN A 51 25.25 -18.73 23.53
CA GLN A 51 24.41 -19.32 24.58
C GLN A 51 24.91 -20.68 25.09
N LYS A 52 25.79 -21.37 24.35
CA LYS A 52 26.32 -22.67 24.77
C LYS A 52 27.51 -22.45 25.72
N PRO A 53 27.45 -22.86 27.00
CA PRO A 53 28.52 -22.55 27.97
C PRO A 53 29.91 -23.04 27.54
N ALA A 54 29.98 -24.24 26.95
CA ALA A 54 31.23 -24.80 26.46
C ALA A 54 31.82 -24.03 25.27
N PHE A 55 30.98 -23.45 24.41
CA PHE A 55 31.44 -22.63 23.30
C PHE A 55 31.80 -21.22 23.78
N LYS A 56 30.96 -20.61 24.61
CA LYS A 56 31.22 -19.31 25.24
C LYS A 56 32.54 -19.29 26.00
N MET A 57 32.87 -20.36 26.71
CA MET A 57 34.15 -20.47 27.44
C MET A 57 35.36 -20.46 26.49
N LYS A 58 35.25 -21.11 25.33
CA LYS A 58 36.32 -21.15 24.33
C LYS A 58 36.38 -19.92 23.45
N CYS A 59 35.26 -19.25 23.22
CA CYS A 59 35.13 -18.07 22.39
C CYS A 59 34.73 -16.85 23.25
N CYS A 60 35.33 -16.70 24.42
CA CYS A 60 34.85 -15.75 25.42
C CYS A 60 34.98 -14.28 25.02
N LYS A 61 36.00 -13.91 24.22
CA LYS A 61 36.19 -12.55 23.72
C LYS A 61 35.23 -12.28 22.56
N SER A 62 35.10 -13.26 21.68
CA SER A 62 34.13 -13.32 20.60
C SER A 62 32.68 -13.32 21.08
N CYS A 63 32.41 -13.78 22.29
CA CYS A 63 31.09 -13.78 22.92
C CYS A 63 30.92 -12.66 23.97
N GLN A 64 31.82 -11.68 24.02
CA GLN A 64 31.54 -10.46 24.78
C GLN A 64 30.42 -9.67 24.09
N ILE A 65 29.44 -9.29 24.91
CA ILE A 65 28.36 -8.39 24.55
C ILE A 65 28.95 -6.98 24.61
N PRO A 66 28.95 -6.21 23.51
CA PRO A 66 29.46 -4.85 23.52
C PRO A 66 28.61 -3.95 24.42
N ASP A 67 29.22 -2.94 25.03
CA ASP A 67 28.50 -1.94 25.82
C ASP A 67 27.45 -1.23 24.95
N GLY A 68 26.22 -1.11 25.48
CA GLY A 68 25.09 -0.56 24.74
C GLY A 68 24.46 -1.51 23.71
N ALA A 69 24.81 -2.81 23.73
CA ALA A 69 24.08 -3.79 22.96
C ALA A 69 22.60 -3.84 23.38
N LEU A 70 21.75 -4.08 22.39
CA LEU A 70 20.32 -4.26 22.59
C LEU A 70 20.07 -5.50 23.47
N PRO A 71 19.27 -5.42 24.55
CA PRO A 71 19.03 -6.55 25.46
C PRO A 71 18.49 -7.81 24.76
N ASP A 72 17.65 -7.61 23.76
CA ASP A 72 17.04 -8.62 22.89
C ASP A 72 17.93 -9.03 21.71
N CYS A 73 18.96 -8.24 21.39
CA CYS A 73 19.92 -8.51 20.33
C CYS A 73 21.37 -8.25 20.78
N PRO A 74 21.87 -9.00 21.79
CA PRO A 74 23.12 -8.67 22.48
C PRO A 74 24.36 -8.81 21.59
N TYR A 75 24.26 -9.49 20.44
CA TYR A 75 25.38 -9.69 19.52
C TYR A 75 25.19 -8.97 18.18
N GLY A 76 24.12 -8.19 18.03
CA GLY A 76 23.73 -7.60 16.75
C GLY A 76 23.28 -8.65 15.73
N ASP A 77 23.29 -8.25 14.46
CA ASP A 77 23.04 -9.15 13.33
C ASP A 77 24.14 -10.21 13.19
N ASP A 78 23.75 -11.39 12.72
CA ASP A 78 24.69 -12.38 12.23
C ASP A 78 25.48 -11.79 11.05
N VAL A 79 26.80 -12.05 11.05
CA VAL A 79 27.74 -11.40 10.13
C VAL A 79 27.38 -11.66 8.66
N ARG A 80 26.91 -12.87 8.36
CA ARG A 80 26.39 -13.25 7.05
C ARG A 80 25.30 -14.30 7.18
N ILE A 81 24.26 -14.16 6.38
CA ILE A 81 23.18 -15.11 6.18
C ILE A 81 23.20 -15.62 4.73
N SER A 82 22.85 -16.90 4.55
CA SER A 82 22.69 -17.48 3.22
C SER A 82 21.34 -17.06 2.64
N TRP A 83 21.36 -16.21 1.62
CA TRP A 83 20.16 -15.73 0.92
C TRP A 83 20.33 -15.93 -0.59
N ASP A 84 19.39 -16.65 -1.22
CA ASP A 84 19.47 -17.03 -2.64
C ASP A 84 20.80 -17.72 -3.03
N GLY A 85 21.35 -18.53 -2.11
CA GLY A 85 22.63 -19.21 -2.30
C GLY A 85 23.87 -18.33 -2.16
N VAL A 86 23.70 -17.04 -1.87
CA VAL A 86 24.80 -16.07 -1.67
C VAL A 86 24.85 -15.63 -0.22
N GLN A 87 26.06 -15.44 0.31
CA GLN A 87 26.26 -14.94 1.66
C GLN A 87 26.11 -13.41 1.68
N ARG A 88 25.08 -12.90 2.36
CA ARG A 88 24.75 -11.47 2.47
C ARG A 88 24.61 -11.05 3.93
N THR A 89 24.77 -9.77 4.22
CA THR A 89 24.46 -9.18 5.53
C THR A 89 22.95 -8.94 5.67
N CYS A 90 22.44 -8.85 6.89
CA CYS A 90 21.03 -8.54 7.13
C CYS A 90 20.57 -7.21 6.49
N PRO A 91 21.33 -6.09 6.57
CA PRO A 91 20.97 -4.87 5.85
C PRO A 91 20.88 -5.02 4.33
N GLU A 92 21.78 -5.80 3.72
CA GLU A 92 21.74 -6.07 2.27
C GLU A 92 20.49 -6.87 1.86
N VAL A 93 20.10 -7.85 2.68
CA VAL A 93 18.87 -8.61 2.42
C VAL A 93 17.65 -7.73 2.65
N ALA A 94 17.60 -6.95 3.73
CA ALA A 94 16.52 -6.00 4.00
C ALA A 94 16.37 -4.97 2.87
N ALA A 95 17.47 -4.48 2.29
CA ALA A 95 17.44 -3.58 1.14
C ALA A 95 16.83 -4.24 -0.09
N THR A 96 16.99 -5.56 -0.25
CA THR A 96 16.50 -6.30 -1.41
C THR A 96 15.04 -6.75 -1.23
N THR A 97 14.65 -7.18 -0.03
CA THR A 97 13.35 -7.85 0.20
C THR A 97 12.38 -7.05 1.06
N GLY A 98 12.86 -5.99 1.73
CA GLY A 98 12.14 -5.25 2.75
C GLY A 98 12.40 -5.77 4.17
N LYS A 99 12.28 -4.88 5.15
CA LYS A 99 12.53 -5.22 6.56
C LYS A 99 11.46 -6.17 7.11
N ASN A 100 10.18 -5.98 6.79
CA ASN A 100 9.12 -6.85 7.30
C ASN A 100 9.32 -8.30 6.83
N ALA A 101 9.76 -8.48 5.57
CA ALA A 101 10.19 -9.76 5.01
C ALA A 101 11.22 -10.47 5.89
N LEU A 102 12.34 -9.77 6.08
CA LEU A 102 13.53 -10.30 6.70
C LEU A 102 13.23 -10.64 8.16
N CYS A 103 12.57 -9.73 8.86
CA CYS A 103 12.29 -9.86 10.28
C CYS A 103 11.24 -10.93 10.57
N HIS A 104 10.40 -11.27 9.60
CA HIS A 104 9.52 -12.41 9.73
C HIS A 104 10.24 -13.75 9.53
N LEU A 105 11.21 -13.81 8.60
CA LEU A 105 11.89 -15.04 8.23
C LEU A 105 13.10 -15.36 9.11
N LEU A 106 13.84 -14.33 9.52
CA LEU A 106 15.13 -14.43 10.21
C LEU A 106 15.21 -13.49 11.43
N PRO A 107 14.21 -13.47 12.33
CA PRO A 107 14.18 -12.53 13.47
C PRO A 107 15.40 -12.65 14.37
N GLU A 108 15.86 -13.87 14.65
CA GLU A 108 17.00 -14.12 15.54
C GLU A 108 18.35 -13.78 14.89
N ALA A 109 18.50 -14.07 13.59
CA ALA A 109 19.75 -13.85 12.87
C ALA A 109 19.93 -12.39 12.46
N CYS A 110 18.84 -11.66 12.28
CA CYS A 110 18.84 -10.26 11.87
C CYS A 110 18.25 -9.32 12.92
N CYS A 111 18.41 -9.66 14.20
CA CYS A 111 17.76 -8.95 15.30
C CYS A 111 18.15 -7.46 15.39
N GLY A 112 19.33 -7.06 14.93
CA GLY A 112 19.77 -5.66 14.93
C GLY A 112 19.15 -4.87 13.79
N THR A 113 19.11 -5.43 12.58
CA THR A 113 18.39 -4.86 11.43
C THR A 113 16.88 -4.77 11.70
N CYS A 114 16.37 -5.76 12.42
CA CYS A 114 14.96 -5.93 12.80
C CYS A 114 14.58 -5.25 14.10
N HIS A 115 15.53 -4.62 14.78
CA HIS A 115 15.23 -3.89 15.99
C HIS A 115 14.23 -2.77 15.68
N ILE A 116 13.16 -2.73 16.46
CA ILE A 116 12.15 -1.69 16.41
C ILE A 116 12.53 -0.66 17.47
N PRO A 117 12.84 0.58 17.09
CA PRO A 117 13.09 1.64 18.06
C PRO A 117 11.91 1.80 19.03
N ASP A 118 12.18 2.07 20.31
CA ASP A 118 11.16 2.19 21.37
C ASP A 118 9.99 3.12 21.00
N HIS A 119 10.26 4.22 20.29
CA HIS A 119 9.22 5.19 19.88
C HIS A 119 8.29 4.66 18.77
N LEU A 120 8.63 3.53 18.15
CA LEU A 120 7.83 2.81 17.17
C LEU A 120 7.28 1.50 17.74
N GLU A 121 7.66 1.14 18.97
CA GLU A 121 7.19 -0.07 19.63
C GLU A 121 5.68 0.05 19.90
N GLY A 122 4.93 -1.03 19.61
CA GLY A 122 3.47 -1.04 19.72
C GLY A 122 2.72 -0.42 18.53
N LEU A 123 3.41 0.15 17.54
CA LEU A 123 2.77 0.50 16.27
C LEU A 123 2.48 -0.75 15.45
N GLU A 124 1.35 -0.78 14.73
CA GLU A 124 0.99 -1.91 13.85
C GLU A 124 1.97 -2.08 12.67
N CYS A 125 2.74 -1.04 12.33
CA CYS A 125 3.65 -1.01 11.19
C CYS A 125 5.02 -0.39 11.54
N PRO A 126 5.82 -1.06 12.40
CA PRO A 126 7.02 -0.47 12.97
C PRO A 126 8.18 -0.31 11.97
N HIS A 127 8.15 -1.04 10.85
CA HIS A 127 9.18 -0.97 9.81
C HIS A 127 8.75 -0.21 8.55
N GLY A 128 7.50 0.28 8.48
CA GLY A 128 6.95 0.87 7.27
C GLY A 128 6.65 -0.17 6.19
N ASP A 129 6.61 0.27 4.93
CA ASP A 129 6.41 -0.61 3.77
C ASP A 129 7.71 -1.32 3.38
N ASP A 130 7.59 -2.56 2.89
CA ASP A 130 8.68 -3.27 2.24
C ASP A 130 9.00 -2.66 0.87
N ASN A 131 10.25 -2.81 0.45
CA ASN A 131 10.72 -2.27 -0.83
C ASN A 131 10.02 -2.91 -2.03
N TYR A 132 9.72 -4.21 -1.95
CA TYR A 132 9.11 -4.96 -3.05
C TYR A 132 8.11 -6.01 -2.54
N LEU A 133 7.05 -6.19 -3.31
CA LEU A 133 6.10 -7.30 -3.28
C LEU A 133 6.37 -8.23 -4.45
N SER A 134 6.35 -9.53 -4.20
CA SER A 134 6.31 -10.53 -5.26
C SER A 134 4.86 -10.89 -5.56
N ILE A 135 4.33 -10.41 -6.69
CA ILE A 135 2.95 -10.70 -7.13
C ILE A 135 3.03 -11.27 -8.55
N ASN A 136 2.57 -12.52 -8.74
CA ASN A 136 2.62 -13.22 -10.03
C ASN A 136 4.04 -13.24 -10.64
N ASP A 137 5.05 -13.57 -9.83
CA ASP A 137 6.47 -13.61 -10.20
C ASP A 137 7.10 -12.27 -10.64
N GLU A 138 6.36 -11.16 -10.54
CA GLU A 138 6.90 -9.82 -10.71
C GLU A 138 7.24 -9.18 -9.35
N GLN A 139 8.40 -8.54 -9.26
CA GLN A 139 8.75 -7.68 -8.13
C GLN A 139 8.29 -6.25 -8.40
N LEU A 140 7.36 -5.77 -7.58
CA LEU A 140 6.78 -4.42 -7.68
C LEU A 140 6.91 -3.70 -6.35
N SER A 141 7.16 -2.39 -6.35
CA SER A 141 6.98 -1.61 -5.13
C SER A 141 5.51 -1.64 -4.69
N CYS A 142 5.24 -1.36 -3.41
CA CYS A 142 3.85 -1.25 -2.93
C CYS A 142 3.03 -0.29 -3.80
N GLN A 143 3.57 0.88 -4.13
CA GLN A 143 2.89 1.87 -4.96
C GLN A 143 2.63 1.35 -6.38
N ASP A 144 3.60 0.71 -7.01
CA ASP A 144 3.43 0.16 -8.37
C ASP A 144 2.39 -0.97 -8.39
N ALA A 145 2.39 -1.80 -7.35
CA ALA A 145 1.39 -2.84 -7.17
C ALA A 145 -0.02 -2.24 -7.02
N PHE A 146 -0.19 -1.18 -6.22
CA PHE A 146 -1.47 -0.49 -6.07
C PHE A 146 -1.93 0.15 -7.39
N ASN A 147 -1.03 0.80 -8.12
CA ASN A 147 -1.35 1.37 -9.43
C ASN A 147 -1.80 0.30 -10.43
N LYS A 148 -1.20 -0.90 -10.38
CA LYS A 148 -1.49 -2.01 -11.31
C LYS A 148 -2.74 -2.80 -10.94
N TYR A 149 -2.92 -3.14 -9.67
CA TYR A 149 -3.94 -4.09 -9.22
C TYR A 149 -5.05 -3.45 -8.36
N GLY A 150 -4.88 -2.21 -7.92
CA GLY A 150 -5.77 -1.48 -7.03
C GLY A 150 -5.43 -1.69 -5.56
N LYS A 151 -5.30 -0.60 -4.82
CA LYS A 151 -4.99 -0.54 -3.39
C LYS A 151 -6.04 -1.26 -2.56
N THR A 152 -7.31 -1.03 -2.82
CA THR A 152 -8.42 -1.62 -2.05
C THR A 152 -8.40 -3.14 -2.13
N HIS A 153 -8.15 -3.68 -3.32
CA HIS A 153 -8.07 -5.12 -3.52
C HIS A 153 -6.83 -5.72 -2.86
N LEU A 154 -5.68 -5.08 -3.02
CA LEU A 154 -4.42 -5.57 -2.48
C LEU A 154 -4.37 -5.51 -0.95
N CYS A 155 -4.78 -4.40 -0.33
CA CYS A 155 -4.73 -4.24 1.13
C CYS A 155 -5.72 -5.12 1.90
N GLN A 156 -6.68 -5.77 1.22
CA GLN A 156 -7.53 -6.83 1.78
C GLN A 156 -6.79 -8.17 1.90
N ASN A 157 -5.69 -8.37 1.16
CA ASN A 157 -4.87 -9.56 1.26
C ASN A 157 -3.95 -9.45 2.50
N PRO A 158 -3.99 -10.40 3.46
CA PRO A 158 -3.16 -10.34 4.67
C PRO A 158 -1.66 -10.28 4.40
N PHE A 159 -1.18 -10.92 3.33
CA PHE A 159 0.23 -10.89 2.93
C PHE A 159 0.63 -9.48 2.49
N VAL A 160 -0.16 -8.85 1.61
CA VAL A 160 0.14 -7.50 1.12
C VAL A 160 -0.05 -6.47 2.22
N ASN A 161 -1.09 -6.61 3.05
CA ASN A 161 -1.33 -5.74 4.19
C ASN A 161 -0.12 -5.73 5.15
N LYS A 162 0.44 -6.90 5.47
CA LYS A 162 1.65 -7.00 6.32
C LYS A 162 2.89 -6.39 5.68
N ARG A 163 3.02 -6.51 4.35
CA ARG A 163 4.20 -6.08 3.59
C ARG A 163 4.17 -4.59 3.25
N CYS A 164 3.00 -4.04 3.00
CA CYS A 164 2.76 -2.64 2.71
C CYS A 164 1.93 -2.00 3.83
N CYS A 165 2.31 -2.27 5.09
CA CYS A 165 1.48 -1.93 6.23
C CYS A 165 1.28 -0.43 6.39
N LYS A 166 2.24 0.42 6.01
CA LYS A 166 2.11 1.87 6.12
C LYS A 166 1.17 2.37 5.04
N SER A 167 1.32 1.87 3.82
CA SER A 167 0.44 2.23 2.72
C SER A 167 -0.99 1.70 2.90
N CYS A 168 -1.16 0.55 3.54
CA CYS A 168 -2.46 -0.08 3.83
C CYS A 168 -3.08 0.39 5.15
N GLN A 169 -2.55 1.45 5.79
CA GLN A 169 -3.24 2.07 6.92
C GLN A 169 -4.55 2.71 6.45
N ILE A 170 -5.64 2.31 7.09
CA ILE A 170 -6.95 2.90 6.89
C ILE A 170 -6.97 4.24 7.65
N PRO A 171 -7.23 5.37 6.97
CA PRO A 171 -7.35 6.66 7.64
C PRO A 171 -8.43 6.63 8.73
N VAL A 172 -8.17 7.29 9.86
CA VAL A 172 -9.15 7.38 10.95
C VAL A 172 -10.42 8.06 10.44
N GLY A 173 -11.56 7.38 10.61
CA GLY A 173 -12.86 7.88 10.14
C GLY A 173 -13.18 7.55 8.67
N ALA A 174 -12.35 6.76 7.99
CA ALA A 174 -12.68 6.29 6.65
C ALA A 174 -13.97 5.44 6.67
N PRO A 175 -14.86 5.59 5.67
CA PRO A 175 -16.07 4.78 5.56
C PRO A 175 -15.73 3.29 5.44
N PRO A 176 -16.48 2.36 6.06
CA PRO A 176 -16.24 0.92 5.94
C PRO A 176 -16.31 0.40 4.49
N ASP A 177 -17.12 1.04 3.66
CA ASP A 177 -17.32 0.77 2.24
C ASP A 177 -16.26 1.42 1.35
N CYS A 178 -15.48 2.37 1.88
CA CYS A 178 -14.40 3.05 1.16
C CYS A 178 -13.17 3.30 2.07
N PRO A 179 -12.55 2.23 2.61
CA PRO A 179 -11.53 2.37 3.65
C PRO A 179 -10.23 3.04 3.17
N TYR A 180 -9.97 3.05 1.86
CA TYR A 180 -8.72 3.59 1.29
C TYR A 180 -8.94 4.83 0.42
N GLY A 181 -10.17 5.35 0.34
CA GLY A 181 -10.52 6.43 -0.58
C GLY A 181 -10.57 5.98 -2.04
N ASP A 182 -10.46 6.94 -2.96
CA ASP A 182 -10.35 6.65 -4.40
C ASP A 182 -9.00 6.02 -4.75
N GLU A 183 -9.00 5.14 -5.74
CA GLU A 183 -7.79 4.61 -6.35
C GLU A 183 -7.07 5.73 -7.13
N ASP A 184 -5.74 5.82 -6.95
CA ASP A 184 -4.90 6.82 -7.63
C ASP A 184 -5.02 6.72 -9.16
N VAL A 185 -5.16 5.49 -9.66
CA VAL A 185 -5.22 5.15 -11.08
C VAL A 185 -6.33 4.13 -11.35
N ILE A 186 -7.19 4.44 -12.31
CA ILE A 186 -8.18 3.53 -12.88
C ILE A 186 -7.97 3.36 -14.39
N SER A 187 -8.37 2.21 -14.93
CA SER A 187 -8.34 1.95 -16.38
C SER A 187 -9.73 2.16 -16.98
N VAL A 188 -9.85 3.14 -17.86
CA VAL A 188 -11.08 3.44 -18.61
C VAL A 188 -10.76 3.38 -20.10
N ASN A 189 -11.41 2.47 -20.83
CA ASN A 189 -11.14 2.24 -22.26
C ASN A 189 -9.64 2.04 -22.57
N ASN A 190 -8.96 1.22 -21.78
CA ASN A 190 -7.52 0.94 -21.87
C ASN A 190 -6.60 2.15 -21.64
N LYS A 191 -7.12 3.24 -21.05
CA LYS A 191 -6.31 4.39 -20.62
C LYS A 191 -6.29 4.48 -19.11
N SER A 192 -5.09 4.58 -18.54
CA SER A 192 -4.87 4.85 -17.12
C SER A 192 -5.10 6.33 -16.82
N MET A 193 -5.97 6.65 -15.87
CA MET A 193 -6.27 8.01 -15.42
C MET A 193 -6.81 8.02 -13.98
N SER A 194 -6.82 9.19 -13.32
CA SER A 194 -7.45 9.32 -12.00
C SER A 194 -8.98 9.30 -12.09
N CYS A 195 -9.65 9.05 -10.96
CA CYS A 195 -11.12 9.13 -10.86
C CYS A 195 -11.64 10.50 -11.34
N GLN A 196 -11.03 11.60 -10.90
CA GLN A 196 -11.42 12.95 -11.32
C GLN A 196 -11.28 13.16 -12.84
N ALA A 197 -10.17 12.70 -13.44
CA ALA A 197 -9.97 12.81 -14.88
C ALA A 197 -11.01 11.99 -15.67
N ALA A 198 -11.39 10.82 -15.15
CA ALA A 198 -12.43 10.00 -15.74
C ALA A 198 -13.82 10.65 -15.62
N PHE A 199 -14.17 11.24 -14.48
CA PHE A 199 -15.43 11.96 -14.34
C PHE A 199 -15.53 13.15 -15.28
N ASN A 200 -14.45 13.91 -15.43
CA ASN A 200 -14.39 15.01 -16.39
C ASN A 200 -14.56 14.55 -17.85
N SER A 201 -14.16 13.31 -18.16
CA SER A 201 -14.19 12.77 -19.54
C SER A 201 -15.46 12.00 -19.87
N PHE A 202 -16.11 11.37 -18.88
CA PHE A 202 -17.18 10.39 -19.10
C PHE A 202 -18.45 10.65 -18.28
N GLY A 203 -18.46 11.66 -17.40
CA GLY A 203 -19.55 11.97 -16.48
C GLY A 203 -19.46 11.16 -15.18
N LYS A 204 -19.63 11.82 -14.04
CA LYS A 204 -19.59 11.21 -12.71
C LYS A 204 -20.74 10.23 -12.53
N ALA A 205 -21.96 10.60 -12.91
CA ALA A 205 -23.13 9.73 -12.74
C ALA A 205 -22.96 8.39 -13.48
N ARG A 206 -22.48 8.45 -14.72
CA ARG A 206 -22.22 7.25 -15.53
C ARG A 206 -21.10 6.39 -14.95
N MET A 207 -20.00 7.00 -14.53
CA MET A 207 -18.88 6.27 -13.93
C MET A 207 -19.30 5.60 -12.62
N CYS A 208 -19.99 6.32 -11.74
CA CYS A 208 -20.45 5.80 -10.45
C CYS A 208 -21.61 4.79 -10.56
N ALA A 209 -22.31 4.72 -11.69
CA ALA A 209 -23.32 3.68 -11.96
C ALA A 209 -22.70 2.32 -12.31
N ILE A 210 -21.43 2.27 -12.73
CA ILE A 210 -20.74 1.03 -13.08
C ILE A 210 -20.06 0.48 -11.81
N PRO A 211 -20.40 -0.74 -11.34
CA PRO A 211 -19.91 -1.25 -10.05
C PRO A 211 -18.39 -1.25 -9.89
N ASN A 212 -17.64 -1.55 -10.97
CA ASN A 212 -16.18 -1.56 -10.93
C ASN A 212 -15.59 -0.16 -10.70
N TYR A 213 -16.16 0.88 -11.31
CA TYR A 213 -15.69 2.26 -11.11
C TYR A 213 -16.21 2.86 -9.82
N ASN A 214 -17.44 2.54 -9.42
CA ASN A 214 -17.97 2.91 -8.10
C ASN A 214 -17.04 2.41 -6.98
N LYS A 215 -16.62 1.14 -7.04
CA LYS A 215 -15.70 0.57 -6.05
C LYS A 215 -14.32 1.23 -6.06
N LYS A 216 -13.78 1.52 -7.26
CA LYS A 216 -12.45 2.14 -7.40
C LYS A 216 -12.44 3.64 -7.11
N CYS A 217 -13.58 4.32 -7.24
CA CYS A 217 -13.73 5.74 -6.98
C CYS A 217 -14.77 5.96 -5.88
N CYS A 218 -14.71 5.15 -4.82
CA CYS A 218 -15.78 5.06 -3.83
C CYS A 218 -15.96 6.35 -3.03
N GLN A 219 -14.91 7.14 -2.81
CA GLN A 219 -14.98 8.40 -2.08
C GLN A 219 -15.64 9.46 -2.96
N SER A 220 -15.22 9.57 -4.21
CA SER A 220 -15.87 10.49 -5.15
C SER A 220 -17.29 10.08 -5.51
N CYS A 221 -17.59 8.77 -5.54
CA CYS A 221 -18.92 8.22 -5.81
C CYS A 221 -19.82 8.17 -4.57
N GLN A 222 -19.50 8.89 -3.49
CA GLN A 222 -20.45 9.07 -2.40
C GLN A 222 -21.64 9.90 -2.87
N ILE A 223 -22.83 9.42 -2.55
CA ILE A 223 -24.09 10.13 -2.80
C ILE A 223 -24.11 11.39 -1.94
N LEU A 224 -24.44 12.53 -2.54
CA LEU A 224 -24.53 13.79 -1.81
C LEU A 224 -25.67 13.71 -0.78
N PRO A 225 -25.46 14.11 0.49
CA PRO A 225 -26.51 14.11 1.50
C PRO A 225 -27.71 14.95 1.05
N GLY A 226 -28.89 14.34 0.99
CA GLY A 226 -30.13 15.02 0.56
C GLY A 226 -30.27 15.22 -0.95
N ALA A 227 -29.38 14.66 -1.77
CA ALA A 227 -29.56 14.65 -3.21
C ALA A 227 -30.81 13.85 -3.60
N PRO A 228 -31.56 14.31 -4.62
CA PRO A 228 -32.74 13.60 -5.08
C PRO A 228 -32.33 12.28 -5.76
N ALA A 229 -33.21 11.27 -5.70
CA ALA A 229 -32.89 9.92 -6.14
C ALA A 229 -32.51 9.79 -7.62
N ASP A 230 -32.96 10.75 -8.44
CA ASP A 230 -32.67 10.88 -9.86
C ASP A 230 -31.36 11.64 -10.17
N CYS A 231 -30.76 12.31 -9.18
CA CYS A 231 -29.46 12.99 -9.30
C CYS A 231 -28.59 12.80 -8.03
N PRO A 232 -28.21 11.55 -7.70
CA PRO A 232 -27.54 11.24 -6.43
C PRO A 232 -26.12 11.84 -6.31
N TYR A 233 -25.50 12.25 -7.41
CA TYR A 233 -24.10 12.70 -7.44
C TYR A 233 -23.93 14.20 -7.72
N GLY A 234 -25.03 14.95 -7.89
CA GLY A 234 -25.03 16.34 -8.32
C GLY A 234 -24.88 16.50 -9.84
N ASP A 235 -24.83 17.75 -10.29
CA ASP A 235 -24.74 18.09 -11.72
C ASP A 235 -23.38 17.63 -12.28
N ASP A 236 -23.40 16.88 -13.39
CA ASP A 236 -22.18 16.51 -14.09
C ASP A 236 -21.54 17.78 -14.71
N PRO A 237 -20.20 17.93 -14.65
CA PRO A 237 -19.54 19.11 -15.24
C PRO A 237 -19.66 19.13 -16.78
N THR A 238 -19.99 17.99 -17.39
CA THR A 238 -20.20 17.87 -18.84
C THR A 238 -21.39 16.98 -19.16
N VAL A 239 -22.08 17.32 -20.24
CA VAL A 239 -23.20 16.55 -20.80
C VAL A 239 -22.95 16.28 -22.27
N ARG A 240 -23.56 15.23 -22.81
CA ARG A 240 -23.37 14.85 -24.21
C ARG A 240 -24.53 15.34 -25.08
N ILE A 241 -24.26 16.26 -26.00
CA ILE A 241 -25.22 16.79 -26.98
C ILE A 241 -24.68 16.49 -28.38
N ASN A 242 -25.49 15.90 -29.25
CA ASN A 242 -25.11 15.56 -30.64
C ASN A 242 -23.78 14.80 -30.72
N ASN A 243 -23.60 13.79 -29.85
CA ASN A 243 -22.37 13.00 -29.68
C ASN A 243 -21.12 13.76 -29.20
N GLN A 244 -21.18 15.07 -28.93
CA GLN A 244 -20.09 15.86 -28.39
C GLN A 244 -20.30 16.14 -26.90
N TRP A 245 -19.22 16.12 -26.11
CA TRP A 245 -19.25 16.53 -24.71
C TRP A 245 -19.17 18.05 -24.63
N SER A 246 -20.08 18.66 -23.88
CA SER A 246 -20.17 20.11 -23.65
C SER A 246 -20.29 20.37 -22.15
N SER A 247 -19.80 21.51 -21.66
CA SER A 247 -20.12 21.92 -20.28
C SER A 247 -21.63 22.16 -20.14
N CYS A 248 -22.17 22.13 -18.92
CA CYS A 248 -23.59 22.47 -18.70
C CYS A 248 -23.96 23.85 -19.27
N GLU A 249 -23.07 24.85 -19.15
CA GLU A 249 -23.29 26.19 -19.73
C GLU A 249 -23.36 26.16 -21.26
N GLN A 250 -22.41 25.47 -21.91
CA GLN A 250 -22.41 25.31 -23.36
C GLN A 250 -23.62 24.52 -23.83
N ALA A 251 -24.02 23.50 -23.06
CA ALA A 251 -25.18 22.69 -23.34
C ALA A 251 -26.47 23.48 -23.28
N ILE A 252 -26.65 24.29 -22.24
CA ILE A 252 -27.77 25.23 -22.13
C ILE A 252 -27.78 26.18 -23.34
N ALA A 253 -26.63 26.72 -23.75
CA ALA A 253 -26.54 27.62 -24.90
C ALA A 253 -26.85 26.91 -26.24
N ILE A 254 -26.37 25.69 -26.45
CA ILE A 254 -26.68 24.88 -27.64
C ILE A 254 -28.17 24.59 -27.67
N ILE A 255 -28.75 24.13 -26.56
CA ILE A 255 -30.17 23.83 -26.46
C ILE A 255 -31.01 25.10 -26.63
N ALA A 256 -30.62 26.24 -26.05
CA ALA A 256 -31.30 27.53 -26.24
C ALA A 256 -31.33 27.96 -27.71
N ASN A 257 -30.24 27.74 -28.45
CA ASN A 257 -30.17 27.99 -29.90
C ASN A 257 -30.97 26.96 -30.73
N MET A 258 -31.24 25.77 -30.19
CA MET A 258 -32.16 24.80 -30.80
C MET A 258 -33.62 25.12 -30.47
N ILE A 259 -33.90 25.72 -29.31
CA ILE A 259 -35.25 26.12 -28.85
C ILE A 259 -35.82 27.29 -29.65
N THR A 260 -34.99 28.15 -30.24
CA THR A 260 -35.46 29.22 -31.13
C THR A 260 -36.14 28.70 -32.40
N ASP A 261 -35.98 27.41 -32.72
CA ASP A 261 -36.83 26.68 -33.65
C ASP A 261 -38.00 26.04 -32.87
N GLN A 262 -39.20 26.57 -33.10
CA GLN A 262 -40.39 26.47 -32.26
C GLN A 262 -40.90 25.03 -32.01
N SER A 263 -40.66 24.45 -30.82
CA SER A 263 -41.58 23.51 -30.13
C SER A 263 -40.97 22.82 -28.88
N ILE A 264 -40.69 23.55 -27.80
CA ILE A 264 -40.28 22.94 -26.52
C ILE A 264 -41.06 23.58 -25.36
N PHE A 265 -41.58 22.75 -24.44
CA PHE A 265 -42.25 23.18 -23.21
C PHE A 265 -41.37 22.87 -21.99
N ILE A 266 -41.19 23.85 -21.10
CA ILE A 266 -40.55 23.65 -19.80
C ILE A 266 -41.60 23.10 -18.85
N ARG A 267 -41.39 21.89 -18.30
CA ARG A 267 -42.26 21.32 -17.26
C ARG A 267 -41.59 21.43 -15.92
N ARG A 268 -42.29 22.00 -14.95
CA ARG A 268 -41.81 22.04 -13.57
C ARG A 268 -42.11 20.71 -12.87
N ILE A 269 -41.09 19.93 -12.55
CA ILE A 269 -41.21 18.66 -11.83
C ILE A 269 -40.57 18.83 -10.45
N HIS A 270 -41.35 18.61 -9.38
CA HIS A 270 -40.89 18.73 -7.98
C HIS A 270 -40.19 20.05 -7.62
N GLY A 271 -40.61 21.18 -8.21
CA GLY A 271 -40.04 22.50 -7.93
C GLY A 271 -38.81 22.87 -8.77
N TYR A 272 -38.42 22.02 -9.72
CA TYR A 272 -37.33 22.28 -10.68
C TYR A 272 -37.90 22.42 -12.10
N ASP A 273 -37.37 23.37 -12.86
CA ASP A 273 -37.70 23.53 -14.27
C ASP A 273 -36.93 22.46 -15.08
N VAL A 274 -37.65 21.45 -15.56
CA VAL A 274 -37.10 20.37 -16.38
C VAL A 274 -37.42 20.66 -17.83
N LEU A 275 -36.38 20.64 -18.66
CA LEU A 275 -36.51 20.84 -20.10
C LEU A 275 -37.01 19.53 -20.74
N CYS A 276 -38.29 19.49 -21.08
CA CYS A 276 -38.90 18.37 -21.77
C CYS A 276 -39.06 18.71 -23.26
N CYS A 277 -38.25 18.10 -24.12
CA CYS A 277 -38.50 18.16 -25.55
C CYS A 277 -39.68 17.23 -25.87
N ASP A 278 -40.88 17.79 -26.05
CA ASP A 278 -41.97 17.07 -26.69
C ASP A 278 -41.59 16.90 -28.17
N ALA A 279 -41.07 15.72 -28.51
CA ALA A 279 -41.01 15.28 -29.88
C ALA A 279 -42.46 15.18 -30.40
N VAL A 280 -42.88 16.17 -31.19
CA VAL A 280 -44.01 15.97 -32.09
C VAL A 280 -43.63 14.84 -33.03
N LEU A 281 -44.27 13.69 -32.83
CA LEU A 281 -44.18 12.49 -33.66
C LEU A 281 -44.46 12.84 -35.13
N TRP A 282 -43.40 12.90 -35.95
CA TRP A 282 -43.51 12.64 -37.39
C TRP A 282 -42.56 11.49 -37.74
N PRO A 283 -43.03 10.46 -38.45
CA PRO A 283 -42.20 9.33 -38.81
C PRO A 283 -41.27 9.78 -39.94
N MET A 284 -39.99 9.97 -39.63
CA MET A 284 -38.93 9.91 -40.63
C MET A 284 -37.96 8.80 -40.26
N GLU A 285 -37.68 7.96 -41.25
CA GLU A 285 -36.78 6.82 -41.16
C GLU A 285 -35.39 7.29 -40.72
N GLY A 286 -35.00 6.93 -39.48
CA GLY A 286 -33.64 7.08 -38.98
C GLY A 286 -33.53 7.89 -37.68
N GLY A 287 -33.57 7.20 -36.54
CA GLY A 287 -33.00 7.67 -35.28
C GLY A 287 -33.95 8.44 -34.37
N VAL A 288 -34.57 7.72 -33.43
CA VAL A 288 -35.35 8.28 -32.32
C VAL A 288 -34.39 8.87 -31.29
N LEU A 289 -34.43 10.20 -31.10
CA LEU A 289 -33.84 10.90 -29.96
C LEU A 289 -34.91 11.04 -28.85
N ALA A 290 -35.35 9.90 -28.33
CA ALA A 290 -35.94 9.85 -27.01
C ALA A 290 -34.78 9.95 -26.01
N CYS A 291 -34.95 10.66 -24.90
CA CYS A 291 -34.00 10.73 -23.79
C CYS A 291 -33.25 9.40 -23.62
N ALA A 292 -32.06 9.31 -24.18
CA ALA A 292 -31.36 8.05 -24.31
C ALA A 292 -30.89 7.63 -22.92
N ASP A 293 -31.50 6.55 -22.42
CA ASP A 293 -31.08 5.73 -21.29
C ASP A 293 -30.73 6.47 -20.00
N LYS A 294 -31.74 6.65 -19.14
CA LYS A 294 -31.65 6.70 -17.66
C LYS A 294 -30.55 7.60 -17.07
N SER A 295 -30.09 8.59 -17.81
CA SER A 295 -29.04 9.52 -17.43
C SER A 295 -29.62 10.92 -17.52
N CYS A 296 -30.39 11.32 -16.52
CA CYS A 296 -30.81 12.70 -16.39
C CYS A 296 -29.59 13.52 -16.01
N ALA A 297 -28.99 14.21 -16.98
CA ALA A 297 -28.20 15.39 -16.65
C ALA A 297 -29.18 16.54 -16.40
N MET A 298 -29.51 16.78 -15.14
CA MET A 298 -30.21 18.01 -14.76
C MET A 298 -29.19 19.15 -14.85
N CYS A 299 -29.36 20.03 -15.84
CA CYS A 299 -28.75 21.34 -15.77
C CYS A 299 -29.69 22.22 -14.95
N ARG A 300 -29.31 22.60 -13.72
CA ARG A 300 -30.09 23.60 -12.97
C ARG A 300 -30.02 24.93 -13.72
N VAL A 301 -31.10 25.31 -14.38
CA VAL A 301 -31.25 26.64 -14.96
C VAL A 301 -31.67 27.59 -13.82
N PRO A 302 -30.99 28.72 -13.59
CA PRO A 302 -31.47 29.72 -12.64
C PRO A 302 -32.90 30.14 -13.04
N SER A 303 -33.82 30.13 -12.06
CA SER A 303 -35.18 30.62 -12.26
C SER A 303 -35.13 32.02 -12.86
N MET A 304 -35.51 32.16 -14.13
CA MET A 304 -35.78 33.47 -14.72
C MET A 304 -37.13 33.92 -14.17
N GLU A 305 -37.14 34.49 -12.97
CA GLU A 305 -38.21 35.38 -12.56
C GLU A 305 -38.12 36.61 -13.48
N GLY A 306 -38.95 36.64 -14.51
CA GLY A 306 -39.12 37.83 -15.34
C GLY A 306 -39.64 38.98 -14.47
N PRO A 307 -39.27 40.23 -14.78
CA PRO A 307 -39.87 41.39 -14.13
C PRO A 307 -41.39 41.42 -14.42
N PRO A 308 -42.20 41.97 -13.50
CA PRO A 308 -43.66 41.94 -13.56
C PRO A 308 -44.25 42.59 -14.82
#